data_AF-A0A444M8H1-F1
#
_entry.id   AF-A0A444M8H1-F1
#
_cell.length_a   1.000
_cell.length_b   1.000
_cell.length_c   1.000
_cell.angle_alpha   90.00
_cell.angle_beta   90.00
_cell.angle_gamma   90.00
#
_symmetry.space_group_name_H-M   'P 1'
#
loop_
_entity.id
_entity.type
_entity.pdbx_description
1 polymer ?
#
loop_
_entity_poly.entity_id
_entity_poly.type
_entity_poly.pdbx_seq_one_letter_code
_entity_poly.pdbx_strand_id
1 'polypeptide(L)'
;MDTQGNKAAHVLVSEIKVAAARLQTSVLDRAIQVYGAKGLTPDTPLSYLWTWGRALRFIDGPDEVHLRGIARHELKKAKARHEG
;
A
#
# COMPACT_ATOMS: atom_id res chain seq x y z
N MET A 1 16.01 18.98 4.19
CA MET A 1 16.84 18.06 3.39
C MET A 1 17.05 16.80 4.24
N ASP A 2 16.85 15.60 3.69
CA ASP A 2 16.87 14.34 4.45
C ASP A 2 18.24 14.12 5.15
N THR A 3 18.23 14.02 6.47
CA THR A 3 19.43 13.98 7.33
C THR A 3 19.95 12.57 7.57
N GLN A 4 19.21 11.52 7.16
CA GLN A 4 19.58 10.10 7.38
C GLN A 4 19.83 9.33 6.07
N GLY A 5 19.66 9.98 4.92
CA GLY A 5 19.94 9.45 3.58
C GLY A 5 18.80 8.62 2.97
N ASN A 6 18.53 8.85 1.68
CA ASN A 6 17.44 8.23 0.91
C ASN A 6 17.26 6.72 1.12
N LYS A 7 18.35 5.98 1.37
CA LYS A 7 18.33 4.52 1.58
C LYS A 7 17.50 4.09 2.80
N ALA A 8 17.51 4.86 3.89
CA ALA A 8 16.70 4.54 5.06
C ALA A 8 15.21 4.86 4.82
N ALA A 9 14.93 5.97 4.11
CA ALA A 9 13.57 6.39 3.79
C ALA A 9 12.87 5.47 2.78
N HIS A 10 13.60 4.85 1.85
CA HIS A 10 13.02 3.99 0.80
C HIS A 10 12.16 2.84 1.33
N VAL A 11 12.52 2.26 2.49
CA VAL A 11 11.73 1.18 3.11
C VAL A 11 10.42 1.74 3.67
N LEU A 12 10.48 2.83 4.43
CA LEU A 12 9.29 3.49 4.98
C LEU A 12 8.32 3.93 3.89
N VAL A 13 8.83 4.45 2.77
CA VAL A 13 8.02 4.81 1.59
C VAL A 13 7.35 3.58 0.98
N SER A 14 8.05 2.45 0.89
CA SER A 14 7.47 1.21 0.39
C SER A 14 6.40 0.65 1.32
N GLU A 15 6.62 0.72 2.64
CA GLU A 15 5.66 0.26 3.64
C GLU A 15 4.35 1.06 3.58
N ILE A 16 4.44 2.40 3.59
CA ILE A 16 3.24 3.24 3.56
C ILE A 16 2.48 3.09 2.24
N LYS A 17 3.19 2.93 1.12
CA LYS A 17 2.57 2.70 -0.20
C LYS A 17 1.67 1.46 -0.18
N VAL A 18 2.20 0.33 0.29
CA VAL A 18 1.46 -0.94 0.35
C VAL A 18 0.31 -0.84 1.34
N ALA A 19 0.55 -0.28 2.53
CA ALA A 19 -0.47 -0.15 3.57
C ALA A 19 -1.62 0.76 3.11
N ALA A 20 -1.32 1.92 2.55
CA ALA A 20 -2.31 2.90 2.10
C ALA A 20 -3.16 2.36 0.95
N ALA A 21 -2.54 1.75 -0.07
CA ALA A 21 -3.27 1.23 -1.23
C ALA A 21 -4.25 0.11 -0.84
N ARG A 22 -3.83 -0.80 0.05
CA ARG A 22 -4.70 -1.88 0.57
C ARG A 22 -5.82 -1.33 1.44
N LEU A 23 -5.50 -0.43 2.36
CA LEU A 23 -6.47 0.19 3.25
C LEU A 23 -7.55 0.93 2.44
N GLN A 24 -7.16 1.74 1.46
CA GLN A 24 -8.08 2.45 0.58
C GLN A 24 -9.06 1.48 -0.08
N THR A 25 -8.57 0.44 -0.77
CA THR A 25 -9.47 -0.53 -1.43
C THR A 25 -10.41 -1.22 -0.46
N SER A 26 -9.94 -1.57 0.75
CA SER A 26 -10.77 -2.22 1.77
C SER A 26 -11.84 -1.29 2.36
N VAL A 27 -11.54 -0.01 2.57
CA VAL A 27 -12.51 0.97 3.05
C VAL A 27 -13.58 1.22 1.99
N LEU A 28 -13.17 1.36 0.73
CA LEU A 28 -14.09 1.60 -0.38
C LEU A 28 -14.99 0.39 -0.63
N ASP A 29 -14.46 -0.83 -0.53
CA ASP A 29 -15.25 -2.06 -0.64
C ASP A 29 -16.36 -2.13 0.43
N ARG A 30 -16.01 -1.83 1.69
CA ARG A 30 -16.99 -1.72 2.78
C ARG A 30 -18.02 -0.62 2.54
N ALA A 31 -17.62 0.52 2.00
CA ALA A 31 -18.54 1.60 1.66
C ALA A 31 -19.50 1.21 0.54
N ILE A 32 -19.01 0.56 -0.52
CA ILE A 32 -19.85 0.01 -1.60
C ILE A 32 -20.88 -0.95 -1.03
N GLN A 33 -20.47 -1.85 -0.13
CA GLN A 33 -21.36 -2.82 0.49
C GLN A 33 -22.50 -2.15 1.29
N VAL A 34 -22.21 -1.05 2.00
CA VAL A 34 -23.23 -0.28 2.75
C VAL A 34 -24.21 0.42 1.82
N TYR A 35 -23.75 0.92 0.67
CA TYR A 35 -24.60 1.59 -0.33
C TYR A 35 -25.37 0.62 -1.24
N GLY A 36 -25.11 -0.69 -1.14
CA GLY A 36 -25.71 -1.71 -1.99
C GLY A 36 -25.42 -1.47 -3.47
N ALA A 37 -26.38 -1.80 -4.35
CA ALA A 37 -26.22 -1.68 -5.80
C ALA A 37 -25.84 -0.24 -6.24
N LYS A 38 -26.30 0.78 -5.51
CA LYS A 38 -25.96 2.18 -5.78
C LYS A 38 -24.46 2.48 -5.60
N GLY A 39 -23.76 1.72 -4.75
CA GLY A 39 -22.31 1.85 -4.59
C GLY A 39 -21.51 1.45 -5.85
N LEU A 40 -22.13 0.67 -6.74
CA LEU A 40 -21.53 0.22 -8.00
C LEU A 40 -21.85 1.16 -9.17
N THR A 41 -22.79 2.09 -9.02
CA THR A 41 -23.19 3.01 -10.09
C THR A 41 -22.36 4.30 -10.05
N PRO A 42 -22.41 5.13 -11.10
CA PRO A 42 -21.84 6.48 -11.10
C PRO A 42 -22.58 7.49 -10.20
N ASP A 43 -23.71 7.09 -9.57
CA ASP A 43 -24.47 7.97 -8.68
C ASP A 43 -23.70 8.29 -7.38
N THR A 44 -22.63 7.56 -7.12
CA THR A 44 -21.67 7.82 -6.05
C THR A 44 -20.24 7.73 -6.62
N PRO A 45 -19.25 8.38 -6.00
CA PRO A 45 -17.86 8.27 -6.44
C PRO A 45 -17.22 6.90 -6.10
N LEU A 46 -17.93 6.00 -5.41
CA LEU A 46 -17.34 4.82 -4.76
C LEU A 46 -16.72 3.83 -5.75
N SER A 47 -17.41 3.51 -6.85
CA SER A 47 -16.92 2.60 -7.89
C SER A 47 -15.65 3.11 -8.58
N TYR A 48 -15.60 4.41 -8.88
CA TYR A 48 -14.43 5.08 -9.45
C TYR A 48 -13.24 5.07 -8.48
N LEU A 49 -13.46 5.46 -7.22
CA LEU A 49 -12.41 5.50 -6.20
C LEU A 49 -11.87 4.11 -5.86
N TRP A 50 -12.73 3.08 -5.85
CA TRP A 50 -12.30 1.69 -5.67
C TRP A 50 -11.41 1.23 -6.83
N THR A 51 -11.81 1.52 -8.07
CA THR A 51 -11.06 1.16 -9.28
C THR A 51 -9.67 1.81 -9.29
N TRP A 52 -9.59 3.11 -8.97
CA TRP A 52 -8.31 3.80 -8.85
C TRP A 52 -7.48 3.31 -7.66
N GLY A 53 -8.11 3.01 -6.53
CA GLY A 53 -7.43 2.35 -5.41
C GLY A 53 -6.81 1.02 -5.83
N ARG A 54 -7.50 0.25 -6.69
CA ARG A 54 -6.97 -0.99 -7.24
C ARG A 54 -5.80 -0.75 -8.20
N ALA A 55 -5.84 0.32 -9.00
CA ALA A 55 -4.75 0.73 -9.88
C ALA A 55 -3.48 1.13 -9.10
N LEU A 56 -3.63 1.81 -7.95
CA LEU A 56 -2.51 2.21 -7.09
C LEU A 56 -1.69 1.03 -6.54
N ARG A 57 -2.23 -0.19 -6.54
CA ARG A 57 -1.50 -1.41 -6.18
C ARG A 57 -0.60 -1.95 -7.30
N PHE A 58 -0.60 -1.30 -8.45
CA PHE A 58 0.28 -1.58 -9.59
C PHE A 58 1.21 -0.40 -9.91
N ILE A 59 0.69 0.83 -9.81
CA ILE A 59 1.42 2.07 -10.13
C ILE A 59 2.56 2.31 -9.14
N ASP A 60 3.69 2.80 -9.66
CA ASP A 60 4.96 3.04 -8.95
C ASP A 60 5.62 1.80 -8.34
N GLY A 61 5.14 0.62 -8.73
CA GLY A 61 5.60 -0.67 -8.21
C GLY A 61 4.42 -1.50 -7.71
N PRO A 62 4.24 -2.74 -8.20
CA PRO A 62 3.27 -3.65 -7.62
C PRO A 62 3.55 -3.89 -6.14
N ASP A 63 2.48 -4.16 -5.36
CA ASP A 63 2.57 -4.49 -3.94
C ASP A 63 3.69 -5.51 -3.64
N GLU A 64 3.83 -6.53 -4.50
CA GLU A 64 4.79 -7.63 -4.37
C GLU A 64 6.24 -7.15 -4.49
N VAL A 65 6.49 -6.14 -5.33
CA VAL A 65 7.83 -5.55 -5.51
C VAL A 65 8.23 -4.80 -4.24
N HIS A 66 7.32 -4.01 -3.67
CA HIS A 66 7.54 -3.31 -2.42
C HIS A 66 7.72 -4.27 -1.25
N LEU A 67 6.82 -5.26 -1.11
CA LEU A 67 6.90 -6.29 -0.06
C LEU A 67 8.21 -7.07 -0.11
N ARG A 68 8.69 -7.43 -1.31
CA ARG A 68 10.00 -8.09 -1.45
C ARG A 68 11.14 -7.21 -0.96
N GLY A 69 11.11 -5.91 -1.25
CA GLY A 69 12.10 -4.95 -0.75
C GLY A 69 12.09 -4.85 0.77
N ILE A 70 10.90 -4.70 1.36
CA ILE A 70 10.68 -4.65 2.82
C ILE A 70 11.18 -5.94 3.49
N ALA A 71 10.78 -7.10 2.96
CA ALA A 71 11.18 -8.40 3.51
C ALA A 71 12.70 -8.59 3.52
N ARG A 72 13.40 -8.22 2.44
CA ARG A 72 14.87 -8.29 2.38
C ARG A 72 15.53 -7.40 3.44
N HIS A 73 15.00 -6.20 3.66
CA HIS A 73 15.50 -5.27 4.67
C HIS A 73 15.31 -5.81 6.08
N GLU A 74 14.10 -6.29 6.40
CA GLU A 74 13.79 -6.82 7.72
C GLU A 74 14.56 -8.12 8.02
N LEU A 75 14.75 -9.00 7.03
CA LEU A 75 15.61 -10.18 7.20
C LEU A 75 17.08 -9.80 7.47
N LYS A 76 17.60 -8.76 6.82
CA LYS A 76 18.97 -8.27 7.08
C LYS A 76 19.10 -7.73 8.51
N LYS A 77 18.13 -6.95 8.98
CA LYS A 77 18.07 -6.47 10.37
C LYS A 77 17.98 -7.62 11.37
N ALA A 78 17.13 -8.62 11.10
CA ALA A 78 16.98 -9.78 11.96
C ALA A 78 18.30 -10.54 12.13
N LYS A 79 19.03 -10.81 11.03
CA LYS A 79 20.35 -11.45 11.09
C LYS A 79 21.34 -10.66 11.95
N ALA A 80 21.45 -9.36 11.73
CA ALA A 80 22.34 -8.49 12.50
C ALA A 80 22.03 -8.48 14.02
N ARG A 81 20.77 -8.70 14.41
CA ARG A 81 20.36 -8.84 15.83
C ARG A 81 20.66 -10.20 16.42
N HIS A 82 20.80 -11.25 15.60
CA HIS A 82 21.13 -12.59 16.06
C HIS A 82 22.63 -12.86 16.13
N GLU A 83 23.44 -12.07 15.42
CA GLU A 83 24.91 -12.19 15.36
C GLU A 83 25.65 -11.30 16.39
N GLY A 84 24.93 -10.45 17.14
CA GLY A 84 25.47 -9.60 18.21
C GLY A 84 24.90 -9.96 19.56
#